data_AF-A0ABD0NXD0-F1
#
_entry.id   AF-A0ABD0NXD0-F1
#
_cell.length_a   1.000
_cell.length_b   1.000
_cell.length_c   1.000
_cell.angle_alpha   90.00
_cell.angle_beta   90.00
_cell.angle_gamma   90.00
#
_symmetry.space_group_name_H-M   'P 1'
#
loop_
_entity.id
_entity.type
_entity.pdbx_description
1 polymer ?
#
loop_
_entity_poly.entity_id
_entity_poly.type
_entity_poly.pdbx_seq_one_letter_code
_entity_poly.pdbx_strand_id
1 'polypeptide(L)'
;FLEAIKSLPASYDPDAYRSLITTYGTHYATGVKLGGQMKAVTAIKSCLAAVRGLTDTAVKDCLDVEASGSYKGANVKTEAHFCQELKKKMGTNEKFSSMFSERQTEIIGGNINGEDLLFSGSSHPDSLTNWLESLKSLPDIVHYSLKPLHFLLSTKHPARKGLKKAVEEYIIENALVNMCSEPCKTGRKSSARDRCACVCESSQMIKSNCCPAEKGLATLKVYNLRAKGLYGDIGSETDGTVTVTYNTQMKRTETIDNNDNPRWPETFEFGPIKFSMSSKLTFEVYDADSSWNNDLLGTCSFDLRSGVCNEYKPSPMAAPLADIFSSRNGVLVKDMPRLN
;
A
#
# COMPACT_ATOMS: atom_id res chain seq x y z
N PHE A 1 42.86 22.85 -3.05
CA PHE A 1 42.93 21.77 -4.05
C PHE A 1 44.35 21.43 -4.44
N LEU A 2 45.11 22.34 -5.07
CA LEU A 2 46.47 22.04 -5.53
C LEU A 2 47.42 21.57 -4.42
N GLU A 3 47.31 22.11 -3.21
CA GLU A 3 48.08 21.65 -2.04
C GLU A 3 47.71 20.22 -1.64
N ALA A 4 46.42 19.89 -1.61
CA ALA A 4 45.95 18.55 -1.31
C ALA A 4 46.39 17.51 -2.37
N ILE A 5 46.56 17.93 -3.64
CA ILE A 5 47.14 17.09 -4.68
C ILE A 5 48.65 16.87 -4.45
N LYS A 6 49.37 17.88 -3.96
CA LYS A 6 50.81 17.77 -3.65
C LYS A 6 51.07 16.89 -2.44
N SER A 7 50.15 16.83 -1.49
CA SER A 7 50.26 15.98 -0.30
C SER A 7 49.91 14.51 -0.56
N LEU A 8 49.52 14.15 -1.79
CA LEU A 8 49.27 12.75 -2.12
C LEU A 8 50.58 11.94 -2.06
N PRO A 9 50.52 10.69 -1.57
CA PRO A 9 51.68 9.81 -1.58
C PRO A 9 52.13 9.51 -3.01
N ALA A 10 53.42 9.17 -3.16
CA ALA A 10 54.01 8.88 -4.47
C ALA A 10 53.40 7.62 -5.12
N SER A 11 53.06 6.63 -4.31
CA SER A 11 52.27 5.46 -4.70
C SER A 11 50.78 5.71 -4.50
N TYR A 12 49.95 5.05 -5.29
CA TYR A 12 48.49 5.14 -5.14
C TYR A 12 48.05 4.62 -3.76
N ASP A 13 47.35 5.47 -3.01
CA ASP A 13 46.76 5.18 -1.70
C ASP A 13 45.24 5.46 -1.74
N PRO A 14 44.38 4.43 -1.69
CA PRO A 14 42.94 4.58 -1.78
C PRO A 14 42.37 5.61 -0.80
N ASP A 15 42.85 5.64 0.45
CA ASP A 15 42.28 6.48 1.51
C ASP A 15 42.60 7.96 1.30
N ALA A 16 43.85 8.28 0.94
CA ALA A 16 44.25 9.65 0.60
C ALA A 16 43.45 10.20 -0.60
N TYR A 17 43.24 9.36 -1.63
CA TYR A 17 42.42 9.75 -2.78
C TYR A 17 40.92 9.84 -2.45
N ARG A 18 40.40 8.98 -1.58
CA ARG A 18 39.02 9.05 -1.10
C ARG A 18 38.78 10.35 -0.35
N SER A 19 39.71 10.76 0.52
CA SER A 19 39.63 12.04 1.23
C SER A 19 39.53 13.23 0.26
N LEU A 20 40.34 13.26 -0.81
CA LEU A 20 40.23 14.27 -1.86
C LEU A 20 38.84 14.31 -2.50
N ILE A 21 38.28 13.15 -2.85
CA ILE A 21 36.96 13.05 -3.48
C ILE A 21 35.86 13.49 -2.52
N THR A 22 35.94 13.13 -1.24
CA THR A 22 34.94 13.55 -0.25
C THR A 22 34.97 15.06 0.01
N THR A 23 36.13 15.71 -0.11
CA THR A 23 36.29 17.15 0.11
C THR A 23 35.96 17.99 -1.12
N TYR A 24 36.40 17.56 -2.31
CA TYR A 24 36.29 18.34 -3.55
C TYR A 24 35.23 17.82 -4.53
N GLY A 25 34.59 16.70 -4.21
CA GLY A 25 33.63 16.02 -5.07
C GLY A 25 34.29 15.13 -6.12
N THR A 26 33.46 14.45 -6.92
CA THR A 26 33.92 13.62 -8.05
C THR A 26 34.12 14.43 -9.33
N HIS A 27 33.43 15.56 -9.43
CA HIS A 27 33.37 16.42 -10.60
C HIS A 27 33.40 17.89 -10.19
N TYR A 28 33.71 18.76 -11.14
CA TYR A 28 33.57 20.20 -11.01
C TYR A 28 32.64 20.76 -12.09
N ALA A 29 31.92 21.82 -11.77
CA ALA A 29 31.05 22.50 -12.72
C ALA A 29 31.87 23.28 -13.76
N THR A 30 31.57 23.09 -15.05
CA THR A 30 32.18 23.85 -16.16
C THR A 30 31.25 24.88 -16.77
N GLY A 31 29.96 24.79 -16.46
CA GLY A 31 28.93 25.71 -16.91
C GLY A 31 27.73 25.57 -16.01
N VAL A 32 27.10 26.69 -15.72
CA VAL A 32 25.93 26.76 -14.84
C VAL A 32 24.83 27.59 -15.51
N LYS A 33 23.59 27.19 -15.30
CA LYS A 33 22.41 27.99 -15.58
C LYS A 33 21.84 28.44 -14.24
N LEU A 34 21.82 29.74 -14.02
CA LEU A 34 21.28 30.35 -12.82
C LEU A 34 19.79 30.65 -13.00
N GLY A 35 19.01 30.55 -11.93
CA GLY A 35 17.59 30.87 -11.93
C GLY A 35 16.89 30.31 -10.69
N GLY A 36 15.64 29.91 -10.88
CA GLY A 36 14.85 29.23 -9.85
C GLY A 36 14.24 27.94 -10.37
N GLN A 37 14.14 26.94 -9.51
CA GLN A 37 13.51 25.66 -9.83
C GLN A 37 12.71 25.16 -8.63
N MET A 38 11.47 24.75 -8.88
CA MET A 38 10.62 24.08 -7.89
C MET A 38 10.40 22.65 -8.34
N LYS A 39 10.58 21.70 -7.42
CA LYS A 39 10.34 20.29 -7.65
C LYS A 39 9.53 19.73 -6.50
N ALA A 40 8.43 19.04 -6.82
CA ALA A 40 7.64 18.30 -5.86
C ALA A 40 7.66 16.82 -6.21
N VAL A 41 7.92 15.97 -5.22
CA VAL A 41 7.85 14.51 -5.32
C VAL A 41 6.75 14.04 -4.37
N THR A 42 5.64 13.55 -4.94
CA THR A 42 4.48 13.06 -4.18
C THR A 42 4.49 11.54 -4.13
N ALA A 43 4.45 10.97 -2.93
CA ALA A 43 4.27 9.55 -2.71
C ALA A 43 2.79 9.16 -2.84
N ILE A 44 2.50 8.15 -3.65
CA ILE A 44 1.13 7.67 -3.89
C ILE A 44 1.00 6.27 -3.30
N LYS A 45 0.01 6.09 -2.42
CA LYS A 45 -0.40 4.76 -1.96
C LYS A 45 -1.20 4.08 -3.07
N SER A 46 -0.54 3.46 -4.04
CA SER A 46 -1.14 2.96 -5.29
C SER A 46 -2.37 2.07 -5.07
N CYS A 47 -2.37 1.19 -4.06
CA CYS A 47 -3.56 0.37 -3.78
C CYS A 47 -4.73 1.15 -3.18
N LEU A 48 -4.47 2.15 -2.34
CA LEU A 48 -5.53 3.04 -1.85
C LEU A 48 -6.14 3.85 -3.00
N ALA A 49 -5.30 4.33 -3.92
CA ALA A 49 -5.74 5.02 -5.14
C ALA A 49 -6.55 4.07 -6.05
N ALA A 50 -6.05 2.86 -6.31
CA ALA A 50 -6.69 1.87 -7.18
C ALA A 50 -8.08 1.43 -6.69
N VAL A 51 -8.25 1.31 -5.36
CA VAL A 51 -9.54 0.99 -4.73
C VAL A 51 -10.52 2.16 -4.79
N ARG A 52 -10.03 3.40 -4.93
CA ARG A 52 -10.84 4.60 -5.23
C ARG A 52 -11.07 4.79 -6.73
N GLY A 53 -10.64 3.86 -7.58
CA GLY A 53 -10.80 3.94 -9.03
C GLY A 53 -9.77 4.86 -9.72
N LEU A 54 -8.68 5.21 -9.05
CA LEU A 54 -7.61 6.05 -9.60
C LEU A 54 -6.40 5.23 -10.01
N THR A 55 -5.71 5.68 -11.07
CA THR A 55 -4.37 5.20 -11.43
C THR A 55 -3.32 6.21 -10.97
N ASP A 56 -2.09 5.75 -10.76
CA ASP A 56 -0.98 6.62 -10.35
C ASP A 56 -0.75 7.74 -11.38
N THR A 57 -0.91 7.43 -12.67
CA THR A 57 -0.85 8.41 -13.77
C THR A 57 -1.97 9.45 -13.66
N ALA A 58 -3.21 9.03 -13.41
CA ALA A 58 -4.33 9.96 -13.26
C ALA A 58 -4.14 10.89 -12.05
N VAL A 59 -3.58 10.38 -10.95
CA VAL A 59 -3.23 11.21 -9.78
C VAL A 59 -2.15 12.22 -10.16
N LYS A 60 -1.06 11.77 -10.79
CA LYS A 60 0.03 12.64 -11.26
C LYS A 60 -0.50 13.76 -12.17
N ASP A 61 -1.29 13.40 -13.18
CA ASP A 61 -1.79 14.37 -14.17
C ASP A 61 -2.73 15.40 -13.52
N CYS A 62 -3.56 14.99 -12.54
CA CYS A 62 -4.38 15.93 -11.80
C CYS A 62 -3.61 16.81 -10.82
N LEU A 63 -2.51 16.33 -10.24
CA LEU A 63 -1.59 17.17 -9.49
C LEU A 63 -0.90 18.19 -10.41
N ASP A 64 -0.48 17.79 -11.61
CA ASP A 64 0.12 18.71 -12.60
C ASP A 64 -0.88 19.79 -13.03
N VAL A 65 -2.15 19.44 -13.24
CA VAL A 65 -3.22 20.42 -13.51
C VAL A 65 -3.36 21.39 -12.35
N GLU A 66 -3.46 20.91 -11.11
CA GLU A 66 -3.59 21.77 -9.93
C GLU A 66 -2.37 22.70 -9.75
N ALA A 67 -1.15 22.19 -9.95
CA ALA A 67 0.08 22.98 -9.88
C ALA A 67 0.18 24.02 -11.02
N SER A 68 -0.23 23.64 -12.23
CA SER A 68 -0.23 24.53 -13.39
C SER A 68 -1.18 25.72 -13.20
N GLY A 69 -2.35 25.48 -12.60
CA GLY A 69 -3.34 26.51 -12.27
C GLY A 69 -2.81 27.56 -11.28
N SER A 70 -1.81 27.21 -10.45
CA SER A 70 -1.10 28.15 -9.57
C SER A 70 -0.10 29.03 -10.33
N TYR A 71 0.51 28.54 -11.41
CA TYR A 71 1.57 29.25 -12.15
C TYR A 71 1.05 30.04 -13.37
N LYS A 72 0.02 29.53 -14.05
CA LYS A 72 -0.61 30.12 -15.22
C LYS A 72 -2.10 29.81 -15.15
N GLY A 73 -2.97 30.81 -15.25
CA GLY A 73 -4.43 30.61 -15.41
C GLY A 73 -4.85 29.86 -16.69
N ALA A 74 -3.93 29.13 -17.34
CA ALA A 74 -4.15 28.27 -18.48
C ALA A 74 -4.39 26.84 -17.99
N ASN A 75 -5.59 26.58 -17.47
CA ASN A 75 -6.07 25.21 -17.40
C ASN A 75 -6.21 24.70 -18.84
N VAL A 76 -5.49 23.64 -19.21
CA VAL A 76 -5.86 22.89 -20.41
C VAL A 76 -7.23 22.28 -20.11
N LYS A 77 -8.26 22.83 -20.77
CA LYS A 77 -9.67 22.60 -20.41
C LYS A 77 -10.02 21.11 -20.33
N THR A 78 -9.37 20.29 -21.15
CA THR A 78 -9.58 18.85 -21.27
C THR A 78 -9.12 18.09 -20.03
N GLU A 79 -7.88 18.31 -19.58
CA GLU A 79 -7.28 17.66 -18.41
C GLU A 79 -7.96 18.12 -17.12
N ALA A 80 -8.31 19.41 -17.04
CA ALA A 80 -9.11 19.93 -15.94
C ALA A 80 -10.49 19.26 -15.87
N HIS A 81 -11.17 19.09 -17.01
CA HIS A 81 -12.45 18.37 -17.07
C HIS A 81 -12.29 16.90 -16.64
N PHE A 82 -11.25 16.21 -17.11
CA PHE A 82 -10.95 14.85 -16.68
C PHE A 82 -10.81 14.74 -15.16
N CYS A 83 -10.06 15.64 -14.52
CA CYS A 83 -9.89 15.65 -13.07
C CYS A 83 -11.18 15.95 -12.31
N GLN A 84 -12.05 16.82 -12.85
CA GLN A 84 -13.37 17.07 -12.28
C GLN A 84 -14.29 15.85 -12.38
N GLU A 85 -14.27 15.12 -13.49
CA GLU A 85 -15.04 13.88 -13.64
C GLU A 85 -14.55 12.78 -12.68
N LEU A 86 -13.24 12.70 -12.43
CA LEU A 86 -12.70 11.79 -11.40
C LEU A 86 -13.18 12.17 -9.99
N LYS A 87 -13.17 13.47 -9.65
CA LYS A 87 -13.70 13.98 -8.37
C LYS A 87 -15.17 13.61 -8.18
N LYS A 88 -16.00 13.81 -9.21
CA LYS A 88 -17.42 13.40 -9.21
C LYS A 88 -17.59 11.89 -9.00
N LYS A 89 -16.81 11.06 -9.72
CA LYS A 89 -16.86 9.59 -9.58
C LYS A 89 -16.47 9.12 -8.18
N MET A 90 -15.54 9.81 -7.53
CA MET A 90 -15.15 9.54 -6.15
C MET A 90 -16.12 10.10 -5.11
N GLY A 91 -17.07 10.95 -5.50
CA GLY A 91 -18.00 11.62 -4.58
C GLY A 91 -17.30 12.64 -3.67
N THR A 92 -16.21 13.26 -4.13
CA THR A 92 -15.46 14.26 -3.35
C THR A 92 -15.24 15.53 -4.14
N ASN A 93 -15.23 16.67 -3.44
CA ASN A 93 -14.82 17.97 -4.00
C ASN A 93 -13.42 18.39 -3.52
N GLU A 94 -12.72 17.53 -2.78
CA GLU A 94 -11.37 17.81 -2.30
C GLU A 94 -10.36 17.97 -3.46
N LYS A 95 -9.32 18.77 -3.24
CA LYS A 95 -8.20 18.90 -4.17
C LYS A 95 -7.35 17.62 -4.16
N PHE A 96 -6.79 17.24 -5.31
CA PHE A 96 -5.86 16.12 -5.40
C PHE A 96 -4.63 16.37 -4.52
N SER A 97 -4.11 17.60 -4.52
CA SER A 97 -3.02 18.04 -3.64
C SER A 97 -3.30 17.88 -2.14
N SER A 98 -4.57 17.95 -1.73
CA SER A 98 -4.98 17.69 -0.34
C SER A 98 -5.12 16.19 -0.05
N MET A 99 -5.70 15.43 -0.98
CA MET A 99 -5.84 13.97 -0.85
C MET A 99 -4.49 13.22 -0.92
N PHE A 100 -3.52 13.78 -1.66
CA PHE A 100 -2.19 13.24 -1.90
C PHE A 100 -1.12 14.23 -1.40
N SER A 101 -1.11 14.43 -0.09
CA SER A 101 -0.26 15.43 0.58
C SER A 101 1.10 14.90 1.04
N GLU A 102 1.35 13.59 0.95
CA GLU A 102 2.65 12.99 1.29
C GLU A 102 3.69 13.37 0.24
N ARG A 103 4.36 14.50 0.45
CA ARG A 103 5.17 15.17 -0.55
C ARG A 103 6.44 15.76 0.03
N GLN A 104 7.51 15.68 -0.75
CA GLN A 104 8.74 16.42 -0.54
C GLN A 104 8.87 17.50 -1.61
N THR A 105 9.09 18.74 -1.17
CA THR A 105 9.27 19.89 -2.06
C THR A 105 10.70 20.41 -1.93
N GLU A 106 11.36 20.62 -3.06
CA GLU A 106 12.68 21.20 -3.19
C GLU A 106 12.55 22.49 -4.01
N ILE A 107 13.00 23.61 -3.45
CA ILE A 107 12.97 24.92 -4.09
C ILE A 107 14.42 25.43 -4.13
N ILE A 108 14.89 25.74 -5.33
CA ILE A 108 16.23 26.25 -5.62
C ILE A 108 16.09 27.69 -6.08
N GLY A 109 16.90 28.59 -5.51
CA GLY A 109 16.89 30.02 -5.82
C GLY A 109 15.70 30.78 -5.26
N GLY A 110 15.86 32.10 -5.19
CA GLY A 110 14.84 33.04 -4.71
C GLY A 110 14.72 33.05 -3.19
N ASN A 111 13.88 33.94 -2.68
CA ASN A 111 13.53 33.99 -1.27
C ASN A 111 12.43 32.97 -0.97
N ILE A 112 12.70 32.05 -0.06
CA ILE A 112 11.79 30.97 0.31
C ILE A 112 11.22 31.28 1.69
N ASN A 113 9.95 31.66 1.74
CA ASN A 113 9.26 31.98 3.00
C ASN A 113 8.69 30.73 3.71
N GLY A 114 9.10 29.52 3.32
CA GLY A 114 8.59 28.25 3.86
C GLY A 114 7.19 27.85 3.37
N GLU A 115 6.66 28.55 2.36
CA GLU A 115 5.34 28.30 1.79
C GLU A 115 5.38 27.32 0.60
N ASP A 116 4.24 26.71 0.29
CA ASP A 116 4.16 25.63 -0.69
C ASP A 116 4.36 26.06 -2.14
N LEU A 117 4.06 27.27 -2.61
CA LEU A 117 4.20 27.74 -4.01
C LEU A 117 3.44 26.94 -5.11
N LEU A 118 3.57 25.61 -5.21
CA LEU A 118 2.96 24.79 -6.26
C LEU A 118 1.47 24.53 -5.99
N PHE A 119 1.09 24.23 -4.74
CA PHE A 119 -0.27 23.79 -4.40
C PHE A 119 -1.01 24.73 -3.43
N SER A 120 -0.37 25.80 -2.94
CA SER A 120 -0.99 26.80 -2.06
C SER A 120 -1.48 28.07 -2.75
N GLY A 121 -1.62 28.08 -4.09
CA GLY A 121 -1.95 29.31 -4.84
C GLY A 121 -3.23 30.02 -4.38
N SER A 122 -4.19 29.32 -3.77
CA SER A 122 -5.40 29.93 -3.18
C SER A 122 -5.22 30.51 -1.78
N SER A 123 -4.20 30.05 -1.04
CA SER A 123 -3.93 30.47 0.34
C SER A 123 -2.93 31.61 0.40
N HIS A 124 -2.01 31.68 -0.55
CA HIS A 124 -0.98 32.71 -0.63
C HIS A 124 -0.77 33.14 -2.10
N PRO A 125 -1.64 34.00 -2.64
CA PRO A 125 -1.68 34.33 -4.07
C PRO A 125 -0.42 35.07 -4.55
N ASP A 126 0.22 35.86 -3.68
CA ASP A 126 1.38 36.68 -4.06
C ASP A 126 2.71 35.94 -3.94
N SER A 127 2.76 34.79 -3.27
CA SER A 127 4.02 34.14 -2.90
C SER A 127 4.81 33.63 -4.09
N LEU A 128 4.13 33.14 -5.13
CA LEU A 128 4.78 32.77 -6.38
C LEU A 128 5.37 34.00 -7.09
N THR A 129 4.61 35.11 -7.15
CA THR A 129 5.05 36.35 -7.78
C THR A 129 6.25 36.94 -7.04
N ASN A 130 6.21 36.95 -5.71
CA ASN A 130 7.30 37.41 -4.86
C ASN A 130 8.56 36.54 -5.02
N TRP A 131 8.38 35.21 -5.10
CA TRP A 131 9.49 34.30 -5.40
C TRP A 131 10.09 34.59 -6.78
N LEU A 132 9.26 34.71 -7.82
CA LEU A 132 9.72 35.04 -9.19
C LEU A 132 10.48 36.38 -9.24
N GLU A 133 10.02 37.39 -8.52
CA GLU A 133 10.68 38.70 -8.46
C GLU A 133 12.04 38.59 -7.75
N SER A 134 12.10 37.83 -6.64
CA SER A 134 13.33 37.63 -5.89
C SER A 134 14.43 36.91 -6.68
N LEU A 135 14.08 36.10 -7.71
CA LEU A 135 15.05 35.42 -8.57
C LEU A 135 15.94 36.39 -9.36
N LYS A 136 15.51 37.65 -9.54
CA LYS A 136 16.33 38.66 -10.22
C LYS A 136 17.59 39.01 -9.43
N SER A 137 17.50 38.99 -8.09
CA SER A 137 18.61 39.33 -7.20
C SER A 137 19.23 38.10 -6.51
N LEU A 138 18.46 37.03 -6.34
CA LEU A 138 18.86 35.80 -5.63
C LEU A 138 18.71 34.54 -6.52
N PRO A 139 19.30 34.47 -7.72
CA PRO A 139 19.26 33.24 -8.50
C PRO A 139 20.23 32.19 -7.92
N ASP A 140 19.95 30.91 -8.17
CA ASP A 140 20.82 29.80 -7.78
C ASP A 140 21.00 28.82 -8.95
N ILE A 141 21.92 27.86 -8.83
CA ILE A 141 22.29 26.91 -9.88
C ILE A 141 21.14 25.90 -10.07
N VAL A 142 20.34 26.10 -11.12
CA VAL A 142 19.26 25.16 -11.46
C VAL A 142 19.75 24.01 -12.32
N HIS A 143 20.71 24.25 -13.21
CA HIS A 143 21.30 23.24 -14.08
C HIS A 143 22.80 23.48 -14.19
N TYR A 144 23.57 22.40 -14.33
CA TYR A 144 25.02 22.48 -14.44
C TYR A 144 25.57 21.39 -15.35
N SER A 145 26.71 21.68 -15.97
CA SER A 145 27.52 20.72 -16.71
C SER A 145 28.75 20.36 -15.90
N LEU A 146 29.05 19.07 -15.80
CA LEU A 146 30.13 18.54 -14.96
C LEU A 146 31.28 18.00 -15.82
N LYS A 147 32.52 18.20 -15.35
CA LYS A 147 33.70 17.44 -15.81
C LYS A 147 34.35 16.70 -14.64
N PRO A 148 34.85 15.47 -14.85
CA PRO A 148 35.49 14.71 -13.79
C PRO A 148 36.72 15.43 -13.22
N LEU A 149 36.96 15.30 -11.92
CA LEU A 149 37.97 16.08 -11.20
C LEU A 149 39.39 15.91 -11.76
N HIS A 150 39.72 14.73 -12.28
CA HIS A 150 41.03 14.43 -12.86
C HIS A 150 41.36 15.26 -14.13
N PHE A 151 40.38 15.92 -14.75
CA PHE A 151 40.61 16.83 -15.88
C PHE A 151 41.22 18.17 -15.47
N LEU A 152 41.19 18.54 -14.17
CA LEU A 152 41.87 19.74 -13.66
C LEU A 152 43.40 19.59 -13.69
N LEU A 153 43.90 18.36 -13.67
CA LEU A 153 45.34 18.07 -13.73
C LEU A 153 45.80 17.97 -15.18
N SER A 154 47.03 18.39 -15.48
CA SER A 154 47.59 18.21 -16.83
C SER A 154 47.72 16.72 -17.18
N THR A 155 47.76 16.38 -18.47
CA THR A 155 47.88 14.98 -18.93
C THR A 155 49.15 14.28 -18.44
N LYS A 156 50.19 15.04 -18.12
CA LYS A 156 51.48 14.54 -17.61
C LYS A 156 51.54 14.47 -16.07
N HIS A 157 50.54 14.96 -15.36
CA HIS A 157 50.57 15.01 -13.90
C HIS A 157 50.51 13.59 -13.30
N PRO A 158 51.41 13.21 -12.37
CA PRO A 158 51.49 11.83 -11.86
C PRO A 158 50.20 11.38 -11.16
N ALA A 159 49.58 12.27 -10.38
CA ALA A 159 48.34 11.96 -9.68
C ALA A 159 47.10 11.80 -10.58
N ARG A 160 47.15 12.17 -11.86
CA ARG A 160 45.96 12.20 -12.75
C ARG A 160 45.35 10.81 -12.95
N LYS A 161 46.18 9.79 -13.17
CA LYS A 161 45.70 8.41 -13.36
C LYS A 161 45.07 7.87 -12.08
N GLY A 162 45.72 8.10 -10.93
CA GLY A 162 45.21 7.71 -9.62
C GLY A 162 43.88 8.40 -9.30
N LEU A 163 43.76 9.71 -9.60
CA LEU A 163 42.53 10.45 -9.36
C LEU A 163 41.39 9.99 -10.26
N LYS A 164 41.68 9.67 -11.53
CA LYS A 164 40.70 9.07 -12.43
C LYS A 164 40.18 7.75 -11.85
N LYS A 165 41.08 6.84 -11.49
CA LYS A 165 40.73 5.53 -10.92
C LYS A 165 39.88 5.66 -9.66
N ALA A 166 40.31 6.50 -8.71
CA ALA A 166 39.59 6.70 -7.47
C ALA A 166 38.19 7.29 -7.67
N VAL A 167 38.02 8.19 -8.65
CA VAL A 167 36.68 8.72 -8.99
C VAL A 167 35.78 7.63 -9.57
N GLU A 168 36.31 6.80 -10.47
CA GLU A 168 35.56 5.67 -11.06
C GLU A 168 35.14 4.67 -9.98
N GLU A 169 36.06 4.28 -9.09
CA GLU A 169 35.79 3.38 -7.96
C GLU A 169 34.76 3.97 -7.00
N TYR A 170 34.93 5.24 -6.60
CA TYR A 170 33.97 5.91 -5.71
C TYR A 170 32.56 5.93 -6.28
N ILE A 171 32.39 6.21 -7.58
CA ILE A 171 31.08 6.23 -8.22
C ILE A 171 30.45 4.83 -8.24
N ILE A 172 31.24 3.79 -8.55
CA ILE A 172 30.76 2.40 -8.60
C ILE A 172 30.38 1.91 -7.19
N GLU A 173 31.21 2.17 -6.18
CA GLU A 173 30.95 1.76 -4.79
C GLU A 173 29.68 2.40 -4.21
N ASN A 174 29.38 3.64 -4.61
CA ASN A 174 28.20 4.37 -4.13
C ASN A 174 27.01 4.28 -5.10
N ALA A 175 27.10 3.46 -6.16
CA ALA A 175 26.01 3.30 -7.10
C ALA A 175 24.82 2.58 -6.43
N LEU A 176 23.63 3.17 -6.55
CA LEU A 176 22.40 2.49 -6.15
C LEU A 176 22.08 1.39 -7.18
N VAL A 177 22.32 0.14 -6.80
CA VAL A 177 21.98 -1.02 -7.63
C VAL A 177 20.52 -1.39 -7.38
N ASN A 178 19.73 -1.44 -8.43
CA ASN A 178 18.35 -1.92 -8.35
C ASN A 178 18.35 -3.45 -8.22
N MET A 179 18.59 -3.95 -7.00
CA MET A 179 18.56 -5.38 -6.69
C MET A 179 17.13 -5.84 -6.45
N CYS A 180 16.44 -6.18 -7.54
CA CYS A 180 15.11 -6.78 -7.51
C CYS A 180 15.19 -8.28 -7.15
N SER A 181 15.91 -8.67 -6.10
CA SER A 181 16.14 -10.09 -5.75
C SER A 181 15.01 -10.67 -4.89
N GLU A 182 14.41 -9.85 -4.03
CA GLU A 182 13.32 -10.25 -3.12
C GLU A 182 12.09 -10.79 -3.87
N PRO A 183 11.57 -11.99 -3.53
CA PRO A 183 10.40 -12.52 -4.21
C PRO A 183 9.17 -11.63 -3.98
N CYS A 184 8.27 -11.61 -4.97
CA CYS A 184 6.99 -10.95 -4.81
C CYS A 184 6.17 -11.65 -3.72
N LYS A 185 5.65 -10.88 -2.76
CA LYS A 185 4.69 -11.40 -1.77
C LYS A 185 3.41 -11.92 -2.45
N THR A 186 2.98 -11.23 -3.51
CA THR A 186 1.84 -11.57 -4.35
C THR A 186 2.20 -11.29 -5.80
N GLY A 187 1.85 -12.20 -6.71
CA GLY A 187 2.13 -12.06 -8.15
C GLY A 187 3.52 -12.51 -8.55
N ARG A 188 3.97 -12.08 -9.74
CA ARG A 188 5.26 -12.45 -10.33
C ARG A 188 5.96 -11.26 -10.97
N LYS A 189 7.29 -11.29 -11.03
CA LYS A 189 8.09 -10.28 -11.74
C LYS A 189 8.06 -10.56 -13.23
N SER A 190 7.02 -10.08 -13.92
CA SER A 190 6.85 -10.27 -15.36
C SER A 190 6.75 -8.97 -16.14
N SER A 191 7.00 -7.82 -15.50
CA SER A 191 6.96 -6.52 -16.17
C SER A 191 8.21 -6.32 -17.02
N ALA A 192 8.01 -6.02 -18.30
CA ALA A 192 9.10 -5.67 -19.22
C ALA A 192 9.65 -4.25 -18.97
N ARG A 193 8.87 -3.38 -18.30
CA ARG A 193 9.23 -1.98 -18.05
C ARG A 193 9.94 -1.78 -16.71
N ASP A 194 9.59 -2.57 -15.72
CA ASP A 194 10.14 -2.47 -14.37
C ASP A 194 10.40 -3.88 -13.81
N ARG A 195 11.67 -4.23 -13.67
CA ARG A 195 12.11 -5.55 -13.20
C ARG A 195 11.74 -5.81 -11.74
N CYS A 196 11.49 -4.77 -10.96
CA CYS A 196 11.09 -4.87 -9.56
C CYS A 196 9.57 -4.95 -9.40
N ALA A 197 8.79 -4.59 -10.41
CA ALA A 197 7.34 -4.58 -10.30
C ALA A 197 6.75 -6.00 -10.24
N CYS A 198 5.96 -6.24 -9.20
CA CYS A 198 5.13 -7.43 -9.09
C CYS A 198 3.84 -7.25 -9.89
N VAL A 199 3.58 -8.17 -10.80
CA VAL A 199 2.38 -8.19 -11.64
C VAL A 199 1.53 -9.38 -11.21
N CYS A 200 0.26 -9.12 -10.96
CA CYS A 200 -0.73 -10.13 -10.62
C CYS A 200 -1.60 -10.46 -11.83
N GLU A 201 -2.15 -11.67 -11.83
CA GLU A 201 -3.22 -12.01 -12.77
C GLU A 201 -4.51 -11.35 -12.31
N SER A 202 -5.11 -10.56 -13.19
CA SER A 202 -6.36 -9.85 -12.87
C SER A 202 -7.48 -10.85 -12.63
N SER A 203 -8.16 -10.70 -11.51
CA SER A 203 -9.33 -11.48 -11.10
C SER A 203 -10.43 -10.57 -10.55
N GLN A 204 -11.55 -11.15 -10.14
CA GLN A 204 -12.61 -10.39 -9.44
C GLN A 204 -12.12 -9.76 -8.13
N MET A 205 -11.07 -10.31 -7.50
CA MET A 205 -10.56 -9.82 -6.21
C MET A 205 -9.38 -8.87 -6.33
N ILE A 206 -8.53 -9.06 -7.34
CA ILE A 206 -7.22 -8.41 -7.44
C ILE A 206 -7.01 -7.90 -8.87
N LYS A 207 -6.48 -6.68 -9.00
CA LYS A 207 -6.07 -6.07 -10.27
C LYS A 207 -4.63 -6.45 -10.65
N SER A 208 -4.24 -6.14 -11.88
CA SER A 208 -2.90 -6.47 -12.41
C SER A 208 -1.74 -5.86 -11.62
N ASN A 209 -1.98 -4.75 -10.90
CA ASN A 209 -1.02 -4.13 -9.99
C ASN A 209 -1.02 -4.74 -8.57
N CYS A 210 -1.59 -5.95 -8.41
CA CYS A 210 -1.70 -6.68 -7.15
C CYS A 210 -2.52 -5.96 -6.06
N CYS A 211 -3.28 -4.93 -6.42
CA CYS A 211 -4.16 -4.23 -5.49
C CYS A 211 -5.58 -4.84 -5.50
N PRO A 212 -6.32 -4.77 -4.39
CA PRO A 212 -7.71 -5.21 -4.38
C PRO A 212 -8.55 -4.47 -5.42
N ALA A 213 -9.47 -5.18 -6.06
CA ALA A 213 -10.32 -4.60 -7.11
C ALA A 213 -11.27 -3.55 -6.53
N GLU A 214 -11.84 -3.82 -5.36
CA GLU A 214 -12.77 -2.95 -4.62
C GLU A 214 -12.62 -3.14 -3.10
N LYS A 215 -13.25 -2.25 -2.31
CA LYS A 215 -13.35 -2.42 -0.86
C LYS A 215 -14.29 -3.58 -0.52
N GLY A 216 -13.99 -4.25 0.59
CA GLY A 216 -14.84 -5.30 1.16
C GLY A 216 -14.75 -6.65 0.44
N LEU A 217 -13.80 -6.86 -0.48
CA LEU A 217 -13.60 -8.17 -1.09
C LEU A 217 -12.87 -9.11 -0.13
N ALA A 218 -13.37 -10.32 0.02
CA ALA A 218 -12.79 -11.37 0.87
C ALA A 218 -13.02 -12.76 0.25
N THR A 219 -12.31 -13.78 0.74
CA THR A 219 -12.59 -15.19 0.40
C THR A 219 -13.24 -15.84 1.61
N LEU A 220 -14.43 -16.42 1.43
CA LEU A 220 -15.15 -17.09 2.51
C LEU A 220 -14.94 -18.60 2.43
N LYS A 221 -14.37 -19.16 3.49
CA LYS A 221 -14.20 -20.59 3.71
C LYS A 221 -14.81 -20.98 5.05
N VAL A 222 -15.58 -22.05 5.07
CA VAL A 222 -16.17 -22.62 6.29
C VAL A 222 -15.68 -24.06 6.43
N TYR A 223 -15.10 -24.41 7.58
CA TYR A 223 -14.48 -25.71 7.82
C TYR A 223 -14.50 -26.04 9.31
N ASN A 224 -14.10 -27.27 9.68
CA ASN A 224 -14.03 -27.73 11.07
C ASN A 224 -15.39 -27.61 11.79
N LEU A 225 -16.45 -27.99 11.08
CA LEU A 225 -17.79 -28.05 11.63
C LEU A 225 -17.88 -29.24 12.58
N ARG A 226 -18.47 -29.02 13.75
CA ARG A 226 -18.71 -30.05 14.76
C ARG A 226 -19.86 -29.65 15.67
N ALA A 227 -20.55 -30.63 16.21
CA ALA A 227 -21.57 -30.44 17.23
C ALA A 227 -21.27 -31.31 18.46
N LYS A 228 -21.96 -31.03 19.57
CA LYS A 228 -21.83 -31.77 20.81
C LYS A 228 -23.19 -31.88 21.49
N GLY A 229 -23.59 -33.10 21.85
CA GLY A 229 -24.86 -33.36 22.52
C GLY A 229 -26.07 -32.97 21.66
N LEU A 230 -26.05 -33.33 20.37
CA LEU A 230 -27.27 -33.27 19.55
C LEU A 230 -28.32 -34.23 20.12
N TYR A 231 -29.59 -33.90 19.93
CA TYR A 231 -30.71 -34.73 20.34
C TYR A 231 -31.91 -34.41 19.46
N GLY A 232 -32.20 -35.28 18.48
CA GLY A 232 -33.43 -35.22 17.69
C GLY A 232 -34.24 -36.52 17.79
N ASP A 233 -33.57 -37.66 17.69
CA ASP A 233 -34.18 -38.98 17.83
C ASP A 233 -34.61 -39.38 19.25
N ILE A 234 -35.70 -40.17 19.34
CA ILE A 234 -36.17 -40.81 20.59
C ILE A 234 -35.83 -42.30 20.55
N GLY A 235 -34.62 -42.66 20.98
CA GLY A 235 -34.19 -44.06 21.16
C GLY A 235 -32.88 -44.45 20.44
N SER A 236 -32.39 -43.61 19.54
CA SER A 236 -31.08 -43.65 18.88
C SER A 236 -30.29 -42.37 19.16
N GLU A 237 -29.01 -42.35 18.79
CA GLU A 237 -28.27 -41.10 18.67
C GLU A 237 -28.70 -40.38 17.37
N THR A 238 -28.50 -39.06 17.32
CA THR A 238 -28.97 -38.18 16.24
C THR A 238 -28.24 -38.44 14.90
N ASP A 239 -28.96 -38.33 13.77
CA ASP A 239 -28.44 -38.38 12.40
C ASP A 239 -28.13 -36.95 11.88
N GLY A 240 -26.99 -36.40 12.31
CA GLY A 240 -26.70 -34.97 12.16
C GLY A 240 -26.19 -34.53 10.78
N THR A 241 -26.75 -33.43 10.27
CA THR A 241 -26.27 -32.71 9.06
C THR A 241 -26.36 -31.19 9.22
N VAL A 242 -25.43 -30.45 8.61
CA VAL A 242 -25.38 -28.98 8.68
C VAL A 242 -25.54 -28.35 7.31
N THR A 243 -26.50 -27.44 7.20
CA THR A 243 -26.64 -26.54 6.06
C THR A 243 -26.03 -25.18 6.38
N VAL A 244 -25.10 -24.74 5.55
CA VAL A 244 -24.43 -23.44 5.65
C VAL A 244 -24.89 -22.57 4.49
N THR A 245 -25.45 -21.41 4.83
CA THR A 245 -26.01 -20.47 3.86
C THR A 245 -25.34 -19.10 3.98
N TYR A 246 -24.89 -18.57 2.84
CA TYR A 246 -24.39 -17.19 2.72
C TYR A 246 -24.96 -16.55 1.45
N ASN A 247 -25.74 -15.49 1.62
CA ASN A 247 -26.55 -14.89 0.55
C ASN A 247 -27.42 -15.94 -0.15
N THR A 248 -27.17 -16.19 -1.44
CA THR A 248 -27.90 -17.18 -2.26
C THR A 248 -27.21 -18.54 -2.34
N GLN A 249 -25.99 -18.66 -1.79
CA GLN A 249 -25.26 -19.91 -1.80
C GLN A 249 -25.63 -20.73 -0.57
N MET A 250 -25.96 -21.99 -0.79
CA MET A 250 -26.26 -22.97 0.24
C MET A 250 -25.39 -24.20 0.01
N LYS A 251 -24.73 -24.69 1.05
CA LYS A 251 -23.86 -25.87 1.03
C LYS A 251 -24.22 -26.73 2.23
N ARG A 252 -24.31 -28.06 2.04
CA ARG A 252 -24.73 -29.01 3.07
C ARG A 252 -23.63 -30.04 3.28
N THR A 253 -23.43 -30.48 4.52
CA THR A 253 -22.54 -31.61 4.83
C THR A 253 -23.25 -32.91 4.49
N GLU A 254 -22.48 -33.99 4.36
CA GLU A 254 -23.03 -35.33 4.49
C GLU A 254 -23.67 -35.51 5.87
N THR A 255 -24.61 -36.44 5.95
CA THR A 255 -25.18 -36.87 7.23
C THR A 255 -24.19 -37.80 7.93
N ILE A 256 -24.03 -37.62 9.23
CA ILE A 256 -23.30 -38.56 10.09
C ILE A 256 -24.34 -39.23 10.99
N ASP A 257 -24.60 -40.50 10.71
CA ASP A 257 -25.66 -41.26 11.35
C ASP A 257 -25.26 -41.70 12.78
N ASN A 258 -26.25 -41.74 13.67
CA ASN A 258 -26.18 -42.25 15.04
C ASN A 258 -24.95 -41.72 15.80
N ASN A 259 -24.84 -40.39 15.87
CA ASN A 259 -23.74 -39.71 16.56
C ASN A 259 -24.17 -38.35 17.12
N ASP A 260 -24.29 -38.25 18.45
CA ASP A 260 -24.67 -36.98 19.11
C ASP A 260 -23.52 -35.93 19.13
N ASN A 261 -22.31 -36.30 18.71
CA ASN A 261 -21.11 -35.45 18.74
C ASN A 261 -20.36 -35.45 17.39
N PRO A 262 -21.04 -35.16 16.27
CA PRO A 262 -20.50 -35.34 14.93
C PRO A 262 -19.40 -34.32 14.63
N ARG A 263 -18.47 -34.74 13.75
CA ARG A 263 -17.42 -33.88 13.19
C ARG A 263 -17.38 -34.06 11.68
N TRP A 264 -17.75 -33.01 10.96
CA TRP A 264 -17.85 -33.02 9.51
C TRP A 264 -16.50 -32.61 8.89
N PRO A 265 -15.86 -33.47 8.05
CA PRO A 265 -14.57 -33.18 7.43
C PRO A 265 -14.63 -32.12 6.32
N GLU A 266 -15.82 -31.76 5.86
CA GLU A 266 -16.05 -30.89 4.73
C GLU A 266 -15.48 -29.49 4.94
N THR A 267 -14.94 -28.94 3.85
CA THR A 267 -14.56 -27.53 3.75
C THR A 267 -15.37 -26.90 2.63
N PHE A 268 -16.20 -25.94 2.99
CA PHE A 268 -17.04 -25.19 2.08
C PHE A 268 -16.34 -23.93 1.59
N GLU A 269 -15.95 -23.98 0.32
CA GLU A 269 -15.44 -22.83 -0.43
C GLU A 269 -16.62 -22.04 -1.02
N PHE A 270 -16.99 -20.92 -0.39
CA PHE A 270 -17.98 -19.98 -0.94
C PHE A 270 -17.37 -19.04 -1.99
N GLY A 271 -16.03 -19.02 -2.06
CA GLY A 271 -15.29 -18.27 -3.07
C GLY A 271 -15.15 -16.79 -2.74
N PRO A 272 -14.89 -15.94 -3.76
CA PRO A 272 -14.80 -14.49 -3.58
C PRO A 272 -16.17 -13.92 -3.20
N ILE A 273 -16.20 -13.19 -2.09
CA ILE A 273 -17.39 -12.50 -1.60
C ILE A 273 -17.12 -11.02 -1.50
N LYS A 274 -18.17 -10.21 -1.68
CA LYS A 274 -18.18 -8.82 -1.26
C LYS A 274 -18.89 -8.74 0.09
N PHE A 275 -18.17 -8.25 1.08
CA PHE A 275 -18.67 -8.04 2.42
C PHE A 275 -19.81 -7.01 2.37
N SER A 276 -20.93 -7.37 2.95
CA SER A 276 -22.06 -6.47 3.19
C SER A 276 -22.48 -6.62 4.63
N MET A 277 -22.81 -5.50 5.29
CA MET A 277 -23.35 -5.53 6.65
C MET A 277 -24.75 -6.18 6.72
N SER A 278 -25.40 -6.38 5.57
CA SER A 278 -26.69 -7.10 5.48
C SER A 278 -26.53 -8.61 5.29
N SER A 279 -25.35 -9.09 4.92
CA SER A 279 -25.12 -10.50 4.60
C SER A 279 -24.78 -11.27 5.87
N LYS A 280 -25.60 -12.26 6.20
CA LYS A 280 -25.39 -13.16 7.34
C LYS A 280 -24.89 -14.51 6.86
N LEU A 281 -23.97 -15.09 7.63
CA LEU A 281 -23.62 -16.49 7.51
C LEU A 281 -24.52 -17.27 8.47
N THR A 282 -25.32 -18.17 7.92
CA THR A 282 -26.31 -18.95 8.66
C THR A 282 -25.93 -20.42 8.65
N PHE A 283 -26.09 -21.06 9.81
CA PHE A 283 -25.92 -22.49 10.04
C PHE A 283 -27.24 -23.05 10.53
N GLU A 284 -27.72 -24.08 9.87
CA GLU A 284 -28.91 -24.82 10.26
C GLU A 284 -28.51 -26.28 10.45
N VAL A 285 -28.83 -26.84 11.62
CA VAL A 285 -28.53 -28.23 11.96
C VAL A 285 -29.83 -29.02 11.90
N TYR A 286 -29.81 -30.12 11.18
CA TYR A 286 -30.96 -31.01 11.01
C TYR A 286 -30.63 -32.41 11.54
N ASP A 287 -31.66 -33.08 12.05
CA ASP A 287 -31.72 -34.54 12.18
C ASP A 287 -32.29 -35.13 10.88
N ALA A 288 -31.78 -36.28 10.45
CA ALA A 288 -32.01 -36.82 9.11
C ALA A 288 -32.66 -38.20 9.12
N ASP A 289 -33.90 -38.29 9.61
CA ASP A 289 -34.60 -39.56 9.83
C ASP A 289 -34.96 -40.33 8.53
N SER A 290 -35.22 -39.60 7.42
CA SER A 290 -35.52 -40.19 6.11
C SER A 290 -35.40 -39.16 4.97
N SER A 291 -35.33 -39.59 3.70
CA SER A 291 -35.14 -38.67 2.56
C SER A 291 -36.17 -37.53 2.42
N TRP A 292 -37.28 -37.56 3.18
CA TRP A 292 -38.39 -36.61 3.10
C TRP A 292 -38.75 -35.93 4.43
N ASN A 293 -38.17 -36.36 5.55
CA ASN A 293 -38.40 -35.74 6.86
C ASN A 293 -37.04 -35.47 7.51
N ASN A 294 -36.68 -34.18 7.60
CA ASN A 294 -35.50 -33.74 8.31
C ASN A 294 -35.95 -32.71 9.36
N ASP A 295 -35.70 -32.97 10.62
CA ASP A 295 -36.14 -32.13 11.72
C ASP A 295 -35.08 -31.06 12.03
N LEU A 296 -35.48 -29.79 12.06
CA LEU A 296 -34.56 -28.69 12.38
C LEU A 296 -34.25 -28.69 13.88
N LEU A 297 -33.01 -29.02 14.23
CA LEU A 297 -32.52 -29.03 15.61
C LEU A 297 -32.11 -27.63 16.09
N GLY A 298 -31.64 -26.78 15.18
CA GLY A 298 -31.32 -25.40 15.54
C GLY A 298 -30.72 -24.56 14.42
N THR A 299 -30.75 -23.24 14.63
CA THR A 299 -30.23 -22.25 13.69
C THR A 299 -29.34 -21.24 14.40
N CYS A 300 -28.21 -20.89 13.78
CA CYS A 300 -27.34 -19.81 14.22
C CYS A 300 -26.97 -18.91 13.03
N SER A 301 -27.09 -17.59 13.20
CA SER A 301 -26.72 -16.62 12.18
C SER A 301 -25.89 -15.50 12.77
N PHE A 302 -24.80 -15.12 12.10
CA PHE A 302 -24.00 -13.97 12.49
C PHE A 302 -23.53 -13.15 11.30
N ASP A 303 -23.29 -11.87 11.56
CA ASP A 303 -22.67 -10.97 10.60
C ASP A 303 -21.20 -11.36 10.48
N LEU A 304 -20.70 -11.47 9.25
CA LEU A 304 -19.27 -11.66 9.05
C LEU A 304 -18.51 -10.48 9.66
N ARG A 305 -17.32 -10.71 10.20
CA ARG A 305 -16.36 -9.67 10.59
C ARG A 305 -14.98 -10.09 10.11
N SER A 306 -14.14 -9.12 9.78
CA SER A 306 -12.74 -9.41 9.43
C SER A 306 -11.99 -9.88 10.68
N GLY A 307 -11.42 -11.08 10.64
CA GLY A 307 -10.61 -11.66 11.71
C GLY A 307 -10.98 -13.11 12.06
N VAL A 308 -10.15 -13.74 12.87
CA VAL A 308 -10.51 -15.00 13.57
C VAL A 308 -11.47 -14.59 14.70
N CYS A 309 -12.71 -15.10 14.70
CA CYS A 309 -13.67 -14.83 15.78
C CYS A 309 -13.16 -15.44 17.11
N ASN A 310 -12.48 -14.63 17.92
CA ASN A 310 -11.96 -15.03 19.24
C ASN A 310 -12.93 -14.71 20.39
N GLU A 311 -14.03 -14.00 20.13
CA GLU A 311 -15.04 -13.64 21.13
C GLU A 311 -16.42 -14.18 20.71
N TYR A 312 -16.93 -15.14 21.47
CA TYR A 312 -18.34 -15.48 21.46
C TYR A 312 -19.05 -14.67 22.56
N LYS A 313 -19.94 -13.76 22.18
CA LYS A 313 -20.93 -13.19 23.10
C LYS A 313 -22.25 -13.93 22.86
N PRO A 314 -22.77 -14.70 23.84
CA PRO A 314 -24.07 -15.33 23.69
C PRO A 314 -25.16 -14.26 23.51
N SER A 315 -26.09 -14.53 22.61
CA SER A 315 -27.35 -13.78 22.53
C SER A 315 -28.15 -14.02 23.82
N PRO A 316 -28.81 -13.01 24.40
CA PRO A 316 -29.57 -13.17 25.63
C PRO A 316 -30.90 -13.88 25.32
N MET A 317 -30.89 -15.21 25.25
CA MET A 317 -32.08 -16.03 25.43
C MET A 317 -31.75 -17.24 26.31
N ALA A 318 -32.71 -17.60 27.16
CA ALA A 318 -32.57 -18.38 28.38
C ALA A 318 -32.14 -19.85 28.16
N ALA A 319 -31.37 -20.37 29.12
CA ALA A 319 -31.06 -21.80 29.26
C ALA A 319 -32.25 -22.53 29.96
N PRO A 320 -32.53 -23.81 29.62
CA PRO A 320 -31.66 -24.89 30.13
C PRO A 320 -31.25 -26.03 29.17
N LEU A 321 -31.21 -25.87 27.84
CA LEU A 321 -30.97 -27.03 26.92
C LEU A 321 -29.96 -26.90 25.77
N ALA A 322 -28.94 -26.03 25.82
CA ALA A 322 -27.90 -26.06 24.76
C ALA A 322 -26.48 -25.71 25.25
N ASP A 323 -25.71 -26.74 25.60
CA ASP A 323 -24.23 -26.68 25.73
C ASP A 323 -23.55 -27.09 24.40
N ILE A 324 -24.06 -26.63 23.25
CA ILE A 324 -23.69 -27.18 21.93
C ILE A 324 -22.36 -26.64 21.37
N PHE A 325 -21.75 -25.60 21.95
CA PHE A 325 -20.46 -25.11 21.44
C PHE A 325 -19.42 -24.81 22.54
N SER A 326 -18.33 -25.57 22.53
CA SER A 326 -17.10 -25.25 23.29
C SER A 326 -15.86 -25.29 22.40
N SER A 327 -15.03 -24.26 22.54
CA SER A 327 -13.66 -24.14 22.04
C SER A 327 -12.86 -23.44 23.14
N ARG A 328 -11.86 -24.10 23.73
CA ARG A 328 -11.01 -23.56 24.81
C ARG A 328 -9.57 -23.36 24.32
N ASN A 329 -8.97 -22.23 24.71
CA ASN A 329 -7.56 -22.08 25.16
C ASN A 329 -7.30 -20.68 25.80
N GLY A 330 -6.86 -20.65 27.08
CA GLY A 330 -6.02 -19.58 27.71
C GLY A 330 -6.68 -18.44 28.52
N VAL A 331 -6.11 -18.05 29.68
CA VAL A 331 -6.69 -17.28 30.83
C VAL A 331 -5.90 -15.97 31.11
N LEU A 332 -6.49 -14.83 31.53
CA LEU A 332 -6.52 -14.28 32.92
C LEU A 332 -7.46 -13.05 33.07
N VAL A 333 -8.18 -13.04 34.20
CA VAL A 333 -9.11 -12.02 34.74
C VAL A 333 -8.36 -11.00 35.59
N LYS A 334 -8.77 -9.71 35.64
CA LYS A 334 -8.86 -8.93 36.90
C LYS A 334 -9.65 -7.60 36.80
N ASP A 335 -10.67 -7.52 37.67
CA ASP A 335 -11.31 -6.39 38.38
C ASP A 335 -12.16 -5.29 37.70
N MET A 336 -13.43 -5.29 38.11
CA MET A 336 -14.35 -4.14 38.20
C MET A 336 -13.87 -3.09 39.25
N PRO A 337 -14.49 -1.90 39.29
CA PRO A 337 -15.56 -1.72 40.28
C PRO A 337 -16.89 -1.21 39.70
N ARG A 338 -17.96 -1.70 40.34
CA ARG A 338 -19.36 -1.27 40.22
C ARG A 338 -19.53 0.20 40.63
N LEU A 339 -20.58 0.85 40.14
CA LEU A 339 -21.34 1.85 40.90
C LEU A 339 -22.78 1.94 40.36
N ASN A 340 -23.69 1.48 41.23
CA ASN A 340 -25.16 1.59 41.33
C ASN A 340 -26.05 1.31 40.12
#